data_AF-A0A957UQX8-F1
#
_entry.id   AF-A0A957UQX8-F1
#
_cell.length_a   1.000
_cell.length_b   1.000
_cell.length_c   1.000
_cell.angle_alpha   90.00
_cell.angle_beta   90.00
_cell.angle_gamma   90.00
#
_symmetry.space_group_name_H-M   'P 1'
#
loop_
_entity.id
_entity.type
_entity.pdbx_description
1 polymer ?
#
loop_
_entity_poly.entity_id
_entity_poly.type
_entity_poly.pdbx_seq_one_letter_code
_entity_poly.pdbx_strand_id
1 'polypeptide(L)'
;MFIELRLLLALAAMFLLPGGALLAMSSLWSRWQGLPRIGIIVGLSGAFYPVLFYTLRFWLPAVRLNASVMAMLLVLCALVMMVRLRGQWRQLLALDGLEWCAVALFAMTLFSRLWFAHLHPYPAWTDSLHHALLTRMTAEQGQLAHSLEPYFPITMDMYHLGLYAHAATLQWLAGVSSHMALVWSAQALNGLCGLGVYLTLDVLIFQNAPSQATWVRHIGALVGAATAGLFLHQPA
;
A
#
# COMPACT_ATOMS: atom_id res chain seq x y z
N MET A 1 -22.06 -0.67 -2.80
CA MET A 1 -21.65 0.45 -1.92
C MET A 1 -21.05 -0.01 -0.59
N PHE A 2 -21.67 -0.94 0.16
CA PHE A 2 -21.10 -1.41 1.44
C PHE A 2 -19.81 -2.24 1.32
N ILE A 3 -19.56 -2.86 0.15
CA ILE A 3 -18.35 -3.66 -0.10
C ILE A 3 -17.17 -2.72 -0.39
N GLU A 4 -17.37 -1.77 -1.29
CA GLU A 4 -16.36 -0.78 -1.70
C GLU A 4 -15.92 0.07 -0.52
N LEU A 5 -16.85 0.49 0.34
CA LEU A 5 -16.51 1.21 1.56
C LEU A 5 -15.61 0.36 2.49
N ARG A 6 -15.91 -0.93 2.68
CA ARG A 6 -15.07 -1.84 3.47
C ARG A 6 -13.68 -2.00 2.86
N LEU A 7 -13.59 -2.13 1.54
CA LEU A 7 -12.33 -2.22 0.81
C LEU A 7 -11.49 -0.94 0.98
N LEU A 8 -12.11 0.23 0.81
CA LEU A 8 -11.44 1.53 0.98
C LEU A 8 -10.95 1.73 2.41
N LEU A 9 -11.78 1.43 3.42
CA LEU A 9 -11.39 1.54 4.83
C LEU A 9 -10.26 0.57 5.17
N ALA A 10 -10.33 -0.67 4.70
CA ALA A 10 -9.29 -1.67 4.90
C ALA A 10 -7.98 -1.27 4.22
N LEU A 11 -8.01 -0.81 2.96
CA LEU A 11 -6.84 -0.30 2.24
C LEU A 11 -6.22 0.90 2.96
N ALA A 12 -7.03 1.89 3.35
CA ALA A 12 -6.55 3.05 4.08
C ALA A 12 -5.88 2.64 5.40
N ALA A 13 -6.51 1.77 6.18
CA ALA A 13 -5.92 1.23 7.40
C ALA A 13 -4.62 0.49 7.11
N MET A 14 -4.60 -0.34 6.06
CA MET A 14 -3.45 -1.15 5.72
C MET A 14 -2.23 -0.33 5.31
N PHE A 15 -2.43 0.75 4.54
CA PHE A 15 -1.35 1.57 4.01
C PHE A 15 -0.98 2.77 4.89
N LEU A 16 -1.80 3.15 5.89
CA LEU A 16 -1.51 4.27 6.78
C LEU A 16 -1.06 3.84 8.19
N LEU A 17 -1.58 2.74 8.73
CA LEU A 17 -1.38 2.42 10.15
C LEU A 17 -0.02 1.79 10.46
N PRO A 18 0.44 0.70 9.82
CA PRO A 18 1.70 0.06 10.22
C PRO A 18 2.90 0.97 10.07
N GLY A 19 3.07 1.61 8.92
CA GLY A 19 4.14 2.56 8.67
C GLY A 19 4.02 3.83 9.52
N GLY A 20 2.79 4.29 9.79
CA GLY A 20 2.54 5.41 10.68
C GLY A 20 2.96 5.12 12.12
N ALA A 21 2.62 3.93 12.63
CA ALA A 21 3.03 3.47 13.96
C ALA A 21 4.55 3.32 14.05
N LEU A 22 5.18 2.67 13.07
CA LEU A 22 6.64 2.51 13.00
C LEU A 22 7.35 3.86 12.97
N LEU A 23 6.89 4.79 12.13
CA LEU A 23 7.50 6.11 12.02
C LEU A 23 7.31 6.93 13.32
N ALA A 24 6.12 6.87 13.94
CA ALA A 24 5.82 7.56 15.19
C ALA A 24 6.57 7.01 16.40
N MET A 25 6.96 5.73 16.38
CA MET A 25 7.83 5.14 17.39
C MET A 25 9.31 5.47 17.17
N SER A 26 9.69 5.87 15.96
CA SER A 26 11.07 6.19 15.60
C SER A 26 11.41 7.66 15.88
N SER A 27 12.70 7.97 16.00
CA SER A 27 13.21 9.35 16.01
C SER A 27 13.17 10.03 14.63
N LEU A 28 12.71 9.34 13.59
CA LEU A 28 12.69 9.83 12.21
C LEU A 28 11.44 10.65 11.87
N TRP A 29 10.44 10.68 12.76
CA TRP A 29 9.19 11.43 12.53
C TRP A 29 9.43 12.91 12.17
N SER A 30 10.35 13.57 12.88
CA SER A 30 10.67 14.98 12.67
C SER A 30 11.48 15.27 11.42
N ARG A 31 12.13 14.25 10.83
CA ARG A 31 12.96 14.41 9.62
C ARG A 31 12.14 14.65 8.36
N TRP A 32 10.92 14.13 8.33
CA TRP A 32 10.02 14.26 7.20
C TRP A 32 8.89 15.21 7.58
N GLN A 33 8.51 16.12 6.69
CA GLN A 33 7.39 17.04 6.87
C GLN A 33 6.51 17.01 5.62
N GLY A 34 5.26 17.45 5.74
CA GLY A 34 4.33 17.53 4.62
C GLY A 34 4.05 16.18 3.95
N LEU A 35 3.96 16.20 2.62
CA LEU A 35 3.60 15.06 1.80
C LEU A 35 4.68 13.94 1.78
N PRO A 36 6.00 14.23 1.78
CA PRO A 36 7.03 13.20 1.93
C PRO A 36 6.85 12.32 3.17
N ARG A 37 6.36 12.88 4.28
CA ARG A 37 6.06 12.08 5.50
C ARG A 37 5.00 11.03 5.22
N ILE A 38 3.94 11.39 4.51
CA ILE A 38 2.88 10.46 4.10
C ILE A 38 3.45 9.40 3.14
N GLY A 39 4.32 9.80 2.22
CA GLY A 39 5.05 8.89 1.33
C GLY A 39 5.82 7.80 2.09
N ILE A 40 6.59 8.18 3.11
CA ILE A 40 7.33 7.24 3.96
C ILE A 40 6.38 6.33 4.75
N ILE A 41 5.28 6.86 5.28
CA ILE A 41 4.26 6.07 5.98
C ILE A 41 3.70 5.00 5.04
N VAL A 42 3.29 5.37 3.84
CA VAL A 42 2.74 4.43 2.85
C VAL A 42 3.78 3.41 2.42
N GLY A 43 5.03 3.82 2.18
CA GLY A 43 6.12 2.92 1.81
C GLY A 43 6.45 1.89 2.89
N LEU A 44 6.54 2.33 4.16
CA LEU A 44 6.76 1.43 5.30
C LEU A 44 5.59 0.45 5.49
N SER A 45 4.36 0.92 5.35
CA SER A 45 3.17 0.06 5.39
C SER A 45 3.14 -0.93 4.23
N GLY A 46 3.56 -0.51 3.03
CA GLY A 46 3.70 -1.37 1.86
C GLY A 46 4.70 -2.50 2.10
N ALA A 47 5.86 -2.20 2.70
CA ALA A 47 6.86 -3.23 3.04
C ALA A 47 6.42 -4.14 4.20
N PHE A 48 5.55 -3.66 5.09
CA PHE A 48 5.17 -4.36 6.32
C PHE A 48 4.62 -5.76 6.09
N TYR A 49 3.62 -5.92 5.21
CA TYR A 49 2.95 -7.21 5.02
C TYR A 49 3.85 -8.26 4.37
N PRO A 50 4.56 -7.98 3.25
CA PRO A 50 5.51 -8.93 2.70
C PRO A 50 6.56 -9.34 3.72
N VAL A 51 7.17 -8.38 4.44
CA VAL A 51 8.18 -8.67 5.46
C VAL A 51 7.61 -9.57 6.56
N LEU A 52 6.43 -9.24 7.09
CA LEU A 52 5.77 -10.05 8.12
C LEU A 52 5.52 -11.47 7.64
N PHE A 53 4.88 -11.64 6.48
CA PHE A 53 4.52 -12.93 5.93
C PHE A 53 5.74 -13.79 5.58
N TYR A 54 6.77 -13.22 4.94
CA TYR A 54 8.02 -13.93 4.65
C TYR A 54 8.77 -14.31 5.93
N THR A 55 8.83 -13.42 6.91
CA THR A 55 9.49 -13.70 8.20
C THR A 55 8.82 -14.84 8.92
N LEU A 56 7.48 -14.85 9.01
CA LEU A 56 6.73 -15.93 9.62
C LEU A 56 6.90 -17.24 8.84
N ARG A 57 6.83 -17.19 7.51
CA ARG A 57 7.03 -18.37 6.66
C ARG A 57 8.40 -19.02 6.88
N PHE A 58 9.45 -18.23 7.02
CA PHE A 58 10.82 -18.73 7.14
C PHE A 58 11.17 -19.12 8.59
N TRP A 59 10.93 -18.25 9.56
CA TRP A 59 11.37 -18.43 10.95
C TRP A 59 10.35 -19.12 11.85
N LEU A 60 9.06 -19.01 11.56
CA LEU A 60 7.97 -19.50 12.41
C LEU A 60 6.87 -20.21 11.58
N PRO A 61 7.20 -21.28 10.83
CA PRO A 61 6.29 -21.92 9.87
C PRO A 61 5.05 -22.57 10.50
N ALA A 62 4.99 -22.69 11.83
CA ALA A 62 3.79 -23.13 12.53
C ALA A 62 2.76 -22.01 12.74
N VAL A 63 3.16 -20.73 12.68
CA VAL A 63 2.30 -19.58 12.99
C VAL A 63 1.40 -19.24 11.80
N ARG A 64 0.09 -19.36 11.99
CA ARG A 64 -0.91 -19.01 10.97
C ARG A 64 -1.57 -17.68 11.32
N LEU A 65 -1.52 -16.73 10.39
CA LEU A 65 -2.24 -15.46 10.51
C LEU A 65 -3.71 -15.64 10.13
N ASN A 66 -4.57 -14.77 10.66
CA ASN A 66 -5.98 -14.73 10.30
C ASN A 66 -6.52 -13.31 10.44
N ALA A 67 -7.79 -13.12 10.09
CA ALA A 67 -8.48 -11.84 10.15
C ALA A 67 -8.40 -11.16 11.52
N SER A 68 -8.60 -11.91 12.61
CA SER A 68 -8.59 -11.36 13.97
C SER A 68 -7.21 -10.87 14.37
N VAL A 69 -6.16 -11.64 14.06
CA VAL A 69 -4.78 -11.24 14.34
C VAL A 69 -4.40 -9.98 13.56
N MET A 70 -4.74 -9.89 12.27
CA MET A 70 -4.48 -8.69 11.47
C MET A 70 -5.28 -7.48 11.96
N ALA A 71 -6.55 -7.66 12.32
CA ALA A 71 -7.37 -6.58 12.88
C ALA A 71 -6.80 -6.07 14.20
N MET A 72 -6.42 -6.97 15.13
CA MET A 72 -5.79 -6.59 16.40
C MET A 72 -4.47 -5.85 16.19
N LEU A 73 -3.65 -6.30 15.24
CA LEU A 73 -2.39 -5.64 14.88
C LEU A 73 -2.62 -4.22 14.36
N LEU A 74 -3.60 -4.01 13.48
CA LEU A 74 -3.97 -2.69 12.98
C LEU A 74 -4.53 -1.78 14.08
N VAL A 75 -5.36 -2.32 14.98
CA VAL A 75 -5.85 -1.59 16.15
C VAL A 75 -4.69 -1.17 17.05
N LEU A 76 -3.73 -2.06 17.30
CA LEU A 76 -2.52 -1.72 18.07
C LEU A 76 -1.72 -0.61 17.39
N CYS A 77 -1.50 -0.69 16.07
CA CYS A 77 -0.85 0.37 15.30
C CYS A 77 -1.60 1.71 15.43
N ALA A 78 -2.93 1.70 15.33
CA ALA A 78 -3.75 2.90 15.50
C ALA A 78 -3.63 3.49 16.93
N LEU A 79 -3.63 2.64 17.96
CA LEU A 79 -3.44 3.08 19.34
C LEU A 79 -2.05 3.70 19.56
N VAL A 80 -0.99 3.07 19.02
CA VAL A 80 0.37 3.61 19.06
C VAL A 80 0.41 4.98 18.40
N MET A 81 -0.16 5.13 17.20
CA MET A 81 -0.24 6.42 16.51
C MET A 81 -1.00 7.45 17.34
N MET A 82 -2.16 7.09 17.90
CA MET A 82 -2.98 8.00 18.70
C MET A 82 -2.24 8.51 19.94
N VAL A 83 -1.51 7.63 20.63
CA VAL A 83 -0.73 7.99 21.83
C VAL A 83 0.48 8.83 21.45
N ARG A 84 1.26 8.41 20.45
CA ARG A 84 2.52 9.05 20.07
C ARG A 84 2.34 10.39 19.36
N LEU A 85 1.26 10.54 18.58
CA LEU A 85 0.97 11.74 17.80
C LEU A 85 -0.04 12.67 18.48
N ARG A 86 -0.34 12.43 19.76
CA ARG A 86 -1.22 13.30 20.55
C ARG A 86 -0.65 14.72 20.57
N GLY A 87 -1.42 15.66 20.05
CA GLY A 87 -1.00 17.07 19.89
C GLY A 87 -0.14 17.38 18.67
N GLN A 88 0.36 16.37 17.95
CA GLN A 88 1.18 16.53 16.74
C GLN A 88 0.44 16.15 15.44
N TRP A 89 -0.79 15.63 15.53
CA TRP A 89 -1.60 15.25 14.36
C TRP A 89 -1.77 16.38 13.33
N ARG A 90 -1.79 17.65 13.78
CA ARG A 90 -1.86 18.81 12.88
C ARG A 90 -0.68 18.87 11.91
N GLN A 91 0.48 18.34 12.29
CA GLN A 91 1.65 18.28 11.41
C GLN A 91 1.48 17.28 10.26
N LEU A 92 0.55 16.32 10.34
CA LEU A 92 0.19 15.47 9.21
C LEU A 92 -0.64 16.22 8.16
N LEU A 93 -1.30 17.31 8.56
CA LEU A 93 -2.16 18.13 7.70
C LEU A 93 -1.49 19.46 7.32
N ALA A 94 -0.25 19.69 7.76
CA ALA A 94 0.54 20.86 7.43
C ALA A 94 1.14 20.68 6.03
N LEU A 95 0.30 20.87 5.02
CA LEU A 95 0.65 20.80 3.60
C LEU A 95 0.69 22.19 2.98
N ASP A 96 1.66 22.45 2.11
CA ASP A 96 1.70 23.65 1.29
C ASP A 96 0.78 23.58 0.06
N GLY A 97 0.68 24.67 -0.69
CA GLY A 97 -0.22 24.74 -1.86
C GLY A 97 0.12 23.75 -2.97
N LEU A 98 1.41 23.48 -3.22
CA LEU A 98 1.84 22.53 -4.26
C LEU A 98 1.67 21.08 -3.78
N GLU A 99 1.84 20.82 -2.49
CA GLU A 99 1.52 19.55 -1.86
C GLU A 99 0.02 19.25 -1.92
N TRP A 100 -0.86 20.25 -1.76
CA TRP A 100 -2.29 20.07 -2.00
C TRP A 100 -2.61 19.71 -3.45
N CYS A 101 -1.92 20.32 -4.43
CA CYS A 101 -2.02 19.90 -5.83
C CYS A 101 -1.57 18.45 -6.03
N ALA A 102 -0.51 18.02 -5.33
CA ALA A 102 -0.04 16.64 -5.39
C ALA A 102 -1.04 15.67 -4.76
N VAL A 103 -1.65 16.04 -3.62
CA VAL A 103 -2.73 15.26 -3.00
C VAL A 103 -3.91 15.10 -3.94
N ALA A 104 -4.35 16.18 -4.61
CA ALA A 104 -5.42 16.11 -5.60
C ALA A 104 -5.06 15.17 -6.76
N LEU A 105 -3.83 15.25 -7.27
CA LEU A 105 -3.32 14.37 -8.32
C LEU A 105 -3.32 12.89 -7.88
N PHE A 106 -2.86 12.58 -6.67
CA PHE A 106 -2.89 11.22 -6.14
C PHE A 106 -4.30 10.72 -5.90
N ALA A 107 -5.20 11.58 -5.41
CA ALA A 107 -6.60 11.25 -5.24
C ALA A 107 -7.26 10.93 -6.59
N MET A 108 -6.99 11.71 -7.64
CA MET A 108 -7.46 11.44 -9.00
C MET A 108 -6.89 10.13 -9.57
N THR A 109 -5.61 9.87 -9.33
CA THR A 109 -4.94 8.64 -9.78
C THR A 109 -5.51 7.42 -9.08
N LEU A 110 -5.62 7.43 -7.74
CA LEU A 110 -6.21 6.34 -6.98
C LEU A 110 -7.69 6.16 -7.35
N PHE A 111 -8.43 7.25 -7.52
CA PHE A 111 -9.83 7.19 -7.94
C PHE A 111 -9.96 6.49 -9.29
N SER A 112 -9.17 6.83 -10.30
CA SER A 112 -9.27 6.19 -11.62
C SER A 112 -8.97 4.69 -11.56
N ARG A 113 -7.96 4.27 -10.79
CA ARG A 113 -7.57 2.86 -10.60
C ARG A 113 -8.63 2.06 -9.83
N LEU A 114 -9.16 2.62 -8.75
CA LEU A 114 -10.17 1.95 -7.92
C LEU A 114 -11.55 1.97 -8.59
N TRP A 115 -11.83 2.98 -9.42
CA TRP A 115 -13.04 3.00 -10.26
C TRP A 115 -13.01 1.88 -11.29
N PHE A 116 -11.84 1.61 -11.90
CA PHE A 116 -11.66 0.43 -12.75
C PHE A 116 -11.90 -0.88 -11.98
N ALA A 117 -11.33 -1.02 -10.78
CA ALA A 117 -11.54 -2.20 -9.93
C ALA A 117 -13.02 -2.42 -9.55
N HIS A 118 -13.80 -1.34 -9.45
CA HIS A 118 -15.23 -1.40 -9.21
C HIS A 118 -15.99 -1.89 -10.45
N LEU A 119 -15.69 -1.36 -11.64
CA LEU A 119 -16.34 -1.75 -12.89
C LEU A 119 -15.95 -3.16 -13.36
N HIS A 120 -14.72 -3.57 -13.09
CA HIS A 120 -14.14 -4.85 -13.50
C HIS A 120 -13.66 -5.63 -12.27
N PRO A 121 -14.59 -6.23 -11.51
CA PRO A 121 -14.28 -6.93 -10.26
C PRO A 121 -13.49 -8.23 -10.45
N TYR A 122 -13.32 -8.68 -11.70
CA TYR A 122 -12.57 -9.89 -12.04
C TYR A 122 -11.25 -9.52 -12.73
N PRO A 123 -10.12 -10.09 -12.28
CA PRO A 123 -8.83 -9.83 -12.88
C PRO A 123 -8.79 -10.41 -14.30
N ALA A 124 -8.27 -9.63 -15.25
CA ALA A 124 -8.21 -10.00 -16.66
C ALA A 124 -7.02 -10.92 -16.97
N TRP A 125 -6.98 -11.57 -18.14
CA TRP A 125 -5.90 -12.46 -18.58
C TRP A 125 -5.80 -13.81 -17.88
N THR A 126 -4.91 -14.67 -18.39
CA THR A 126 -4.81 -16.10 -18.07
C THR A 126 -4.05 -16.39 -16.78
N ASP A 127 -3.08 -15.54 -16.41
CA ASP A 127 -2.29 -15.65 -15.18
C ASP A 127 -3.09 -15.23 -13.93
N SER A 128 -4.06 -14.34 -14.09
CA SER A 128 -4.94 -13.85 -13.03
C SER A 128 -5.66 -14.94 -12.24
N LEU A 129 -5.94 -16.09 -12.85
CA LEU A 129 -6.47 -17.26 -12.14
C LEU A 129 -5.48 -17.74 -11.06
N HIS A 130 -4.19 -17.86 -11.40
CA HIS A 130 -3.16 -18.27 -10.45
C HIS A 130 -3.01 -17.24 -9.32
N HIS A 131 -3.04 -15.94 -9.63
CA HIS A 131 -2.98 -14.89 -8.61
C HIS A 131 -4.18 -14.92 -7.65
N ALA A 132 -5.38 -15.17 -8.16
CA ALA A 132 -6.59 -15.30 -7.35
C ALA A 132 -6.58 -16.57 -6.48
N LEU A 133 -6.03 -17.68 -6.99
CA LEU A 133 -5.82 -18.92 -6.22
C LEU A 133 -4.76 -18.73 -5.14
N LEU A 134 -3.61 -18.13 -5.45
CA LEU A 134 -2.54 -17.86 -4.48
C LEU A 134 -2.98 -16.89 -3.37
N THR A 135 -3.78 -15.88 -3.72
CA THR A 135 -4.42 -14.99 -2.74
C THR A 135 -5.34 -15.78 -1.81
N ARG A 136 -6.21 -16.63 -2.39
CA ARG A 136 -7.13 -17.48 -1.62
C ARG A 136 -6.38 -18.44 -0.69
N MET A 137 -5.40 -19.17 -1.22
CA MET A 137 -4.59 -20.12 -0.45
C MET A 137 -3.85 -19.39 0.68
N THR A 138 -3.31 -18.21 0.42
CA THR A 138 -2.64 -17.41 1.46
C THR A 138 -3.62 -17.02 2.58
N ALA A 139 -4.84 -16.62 2.21
CA ALA A 139 -5.89 -16.27 3.16
C ALA A 139 -6.44 -17.48 3.95
N GLU A 140 -6.54 -18.65 3.32
CA GLU A 140 -7.04 -19.87 3.97
C GLU A 140 -5.97 -20.51 4.88
N GLN A 141 -4.71 -20.51 4.44
CA GLN A 141 -3.59 -21.13 5.16
C GLN A 141 -2.98 -20.20 6.22
N GLY A 142 -3.27 -18.90 6.18
CA GLY A 142 -2.68 -17.92 7.09
C GLY A 142 -1.18 -17.67 6.86
N GLN A 143 -0.64 -18.10 5.72
CA GLN A 143 0.77 -18.01 5.33
C GLN A 143 0.90 -17.96 3.81
N LEU A 144 2.02 -17.48 3.29
CA LEU A 144 2.28 -17.54 1.85
C LEU A 144 2.36 -19.00 1.39
N ALA A 145 1.69 -19.29 0.27
CA ALA A 145 1.66 -20.62 -0.31
C ALA A 145 3.08 -21.14 -0.63
N HIS A 146 3.29 -22.43 -0.38
CA HIS A 146 4.53 -23.14 -0.74
C HIS A 146 4.45 -23.83 -2.11
N SER A 147 3.25 -24.10 -2.59
CA SER A 147 2.96 -24.72 -3.88
C SER A 147 1.56 -24.28 -4.34
N LEU A 148 1.28 -24.40 -5.64
CA LEU A 148 -0.04 -24.22 -6.23
C LEU A 148 -0.76 -25.56 -6.47
N GLU A 149 -0.16 -26.67 -6.05
CA GLU A 149 -0.80 -27.99 -6.10
C GLU A 149 -2.05 -28.05 -5.19
N PRO A 150 -3.08 -28.83 -5.60
CA PRO A 150 -3.16 -29.66 -6.80
C PRO A 150 -3.62 -28.91 -8.06
N TYR A 151 -3.83 -27.59 -7.98
CA TYR A 151 -4.37 -26.80 -9.09
C TYR A 151 -3.41 -26.72 -10.27
N PHE A 152 -2.12 -26.54 -10.00
CA PHE A 152 -1.10 -26.47 -11.04
C PHE A 152 0.30 -26.81 -10.50
N PRO A 153 1.09 -27.67 -11.17
CA PRO A 153 2.41 -28.08 -10.72
C PRO A 153 3.48 -27.05 -11.10
N ILE A 154 3.53 -25.93 -10.39
CA ILE A 154 4.50 -24.85 -10.60
C ILE A 154 5.24 -24.49 -9.31
N THR A 155 6.50 -24.15 -9.46
CA THR A 155 7.35 -23.67 -8.38
C THR A 155 7.05 -22.21 -8.05
N MET A 156 7.14 -21.84 -6.76
CA MET A 156 6.77 -20.50 -6.28
C MET A 156 7.84 -19.43 -6.54
N ASP A 157 8.99 -19.80 -7.09
CA ASP A 157 10.06 -18.90 -7.54
C ASP A 157 9.67 -18.06 -8.77
N MET A 158 8.66 -18.50 -9.53
CA MET A 158 8.09 -17.74 -10.64
C MET A 158 7.09 -16.67 -10.21
N TYR A 159 6.77 -16.56 -8.91
CA TYR A 159 5.75 -15.62 -8.40
C TYR A 159 6.31 -14.65 -7.35
N HIS A 160 5.87 -13.40 -7.43
CA HIS A 160 6.15 -12.38 -6.42
C HIS A 160 5.14 -12.45 -5.27
N LEU A 161 5.43 -13.26 -4.25
CA LEU A 161 4.45 -13.60 -3.21
C LEU A 161 4.03 -12.41 -2.31
N GLY A 162 4.77 -11.29 -2.35
CA GLY A 162 4.44 -10.09 -1.58
C GLY A 162 3.06 -9.51 -1.92
N LEU A 163 2.62 -9.62 -3.17
CA LEU A 163 1.27 -9.20 -3.58
C LEU A 163 0.18 -9.96 -2.82
N TYR A 164 0.36 -11.27 -2.61
CA TYR A 164 -0.61 -12.11 -1.91
C TYR A 164 -0.65 -11.84 -0.42
N ALA A 165 0.45 -11.36 0.19
CA ALA A 165 0.43 -10.88 1.57
C ALA A 165 -0.53 -9.69 1.73
N HIS A 166 -0.53 -8.76 0.77
CA HIS A 166 -1.49 -7.65 0.74
C HIS A 166 -2.91 -8.14 0.44
N ALA A 167 -3.08 -8.85 -0.67
CA ALA A 167 -4.40 -9.26 -1.14
C ALA A 167 -5.12 -10.18 -0.15
N ALA A 168 -4.42 -11.14 0.47
CA ALA A 168 -5.01 -12.00 1.50
C ALA A 168 -5.41 -11.22 2.75
N THR A 169 -4.59 -10.24 3.16
CA THR A 169 -4.92 -9.37 4.28
C THR A 169 -6.16 -8.52 3.97
N LEU A 170 -6.25 -7.96 2.76
CA LEU A 170 -7.43 -7.22 2.32
C LEU A 170 -8.68 -8.12 2.25
N GLN A 171 -8.52 -9.36 1.77
CA GLN A 171 -9.59 -10.36 1.74
C GLN A 171 -10.18 -10.60 3.13
N TRP A 172 -9.32 -10.78 4.14
CA TRP A 172 -9.74 -10.95 5.53
C TRP A 172 -10.45 -9.71 6.09
N LEU A 173 -9.85 -8.53 5.94
CA LEU A 173 -10.34 -7.31 6.57
C LEU A 173 -11.63 -6.78 5.92
N ALA A 174 -11.76 -6.90 4.60
CA ALA A 174 -12.96 -6.47 3.88
C ALA A 174 -14.04 -7.55 3.80
N GLY A 175 -13.69 -8.82 4.04
CA GLY A 175 -14.60 -9.96 3.96
C GLY A 175 -15.11 -10.19 2.54
N VAL A 176 -14.20 -10.16 1.56
CA VAL A 176 -14.50 -10.30 0.12
C VAL A 176 -13.89 -11.57 -0.48
N SER A 177 -14.19 -11.86 -1.74
CA SER A 177 -13.53 -12.93 -2.50
C SER A 177 -12.07 -12.59 -2.81
N SER A 178 -11.25 -13.62 -3.07
CA SER A 178 -9.82 -13.44 -3.38
C SER A 178 -9.57 -12.64 -4.65
N HIS A 179 -10.40 -12.82 -5.69
CA HIS A 179 -10.27 -12.05 -6.94
C HIS A 179 -10.55 -10.56 -6.72
N MET A 180 -11.55 -10.21 -5.91
CA MET A 180 -11.84 -8.81 -5.56
C MET A 180 -10.67 -8.20 -4.78
N ALA A 181 -10.21 -8.90 -3.74
CA ALA A 181 -9.09 -8.42 -2.93
C ALA A 181 -7.81 -8.25 -3.75
N LEU A 182 -7.55 -9.16 -4.69
CA LEU A 182 -6.43 -9.09 -5.61
C LEU A 182 -6.49 -7.85 -6.49
N VAL A 183 -7.59 -7.64 -7.23
CA VAL A 183 -7.74 -6.49 -8.15
C VAL A 183 -7.63 -5.18 -7.38
N TRP A 184 -8.32 -5.06 -6.23
CA TRP A 184 -8.26 -3.83 -5.43
C TRP A 184 -6.87 -3.58 -4.85
N SER A 185 -6.14 -4.61 -4.44
CA SER A 185 -4.76 -4.47 -3.95
C SER A 185 -3.81 -4.07 -5.06
N ALA A 186 -3.90 -4.72 -6.23
CA ALA A 186 -3.06 -4.42 -7.39
C ALA A 186 -3.30 -2.98 -7.90
N GLN A 187 -4.56 -2.56 -8.01
CA GLN A 187 -4.92 -1.22 -8.44
C GLN A 187 -4.54 -0.15 -7.41
N ALA A 188 -4.66 -0.44 -6.11
CA ALA A 188 -4.17 0.46 -5.07
C ALA A 188 -2.64 0.64 -5.14
N LEU A 189 -1.88 -0.46 -5.21
CA LEU A 189 -0.43 -0.43 -5.35
C LEU A 189 -0.01 0.31 -6.63
N ASN A 190 -0.70 0.06 -7.74
CA ASN A 190 -0.47 0.77 -9.00
C ASN A 190 -0.68 2.29 -8.86
N GLY A 191 -1.78 2.71 -8.25
CA GLY A 191 -2.06 4.13 -8.00
C GLY A 191 -1.05 4.80 -7.07
N LEU A 192 -0.43 4.02 -6.16
CA LEU A 192 0.60 4.50 -5.24
C LEU A 192 2.00 4.62 -5.88
N CYS A 193 2.25 4.05 -7.07
CA CYS A 193 3.54 4.19 -7.76
C CYS A 193 3.93 5.65 -7.98
N GLY A 194 2.96 6.52 -8.32
CA GLY A 194 3.20 7.96 -8.49
C GLY A 194 3.72 8.64 -7.22
N LEU A 195 3.31 8.17 -6.04
CA LEU A 195 3.80 8.68 -4.75
C LEU A 195 5.27 8.32 -4.53
N GLY A 196 5.70 7.13 -4.95
CA GLY A 196 7.12 6.73 -4.93
C GLY A 196 7.97 7.60 -5.83
N VAL A 197 7.49 7.92 -7.04
CA VAL A 197 8.17 8.84 -7.97
C VAL A 197 8.22 10.25 -7.40
N TYR A 198 7.12 10.75 -6.85
CA TYR A 198 7.08 12.05 -6.17
C TYR A 198 8.11 12.12 -5.05
N LEU A 199 8.11 11.14 -4.14
CA LEU A 199 9.04 11.10 -3.02
C LEU A 199 10.48 11.05 -3.50
N THR A 200 10.76 10.22 -4.50
CA THR A 200 12.10 10.09 -5.07
C THR A 200 12.57 11.41 -5.67
N LEU A 201 11.73 12.10 -6.45
CA LEU A 201 12.09 13.38 -7.05
C LEU A 201 12.19 14.50 -6.00
N ASP A 202 11.24 14.58 -5.07
CA ASP A 202 11.26 15.59 -4.01
C ASP A 202 12.50 15.42 -3.10
N VAL A 203 12.90 14.18 -2.80
CA VAL A 203 14.04 13.86 -1.91
C VAL A 203 15.40 13.76 -2.63
N LEU A 204 15.47 13.37 -3.90
CA LEU A 204 16.74 13.29 -4.65
C LEU A 204 17.12 14.62 -5.29
N ILE A 205 16.17 15.40 -5.82
CA ILE A 205 16.44 16.77 -6.30
C ILE A 205 16.96 17.63 -5.14
N PHE A 206 16.55 17.30 -3.91
CA PHE A 206 16.94 17.94 -2.66
C PHE A 206 18.44 17.89 -2.32
N GLN A 207 19.21 16.89 -2.76
CA GLN A 207 20.64 16.84 -2.39
C GLN A 207 21.52 17.85 -3.13
N ASN A 208 21.05 18.39 -4.27
CA ASN A 208 21.90 19.14 -5.20
C ASN A 208 21.38 20.54 -5.58
N ALA A 209 20.22 20.98 -5.10
CA ALA A 209 19.60 22.24 -5.52
C ALA A 209 19.73 23.37 -4.46
N PRO A 210 20.07 24.61 -4.87
CA PRO A 210 20.09 25.76 -3.96
C PRO A 210 18.70 26.10 -3.42
N SER A 211 18.65 26.60 -2.18
CA SER A 211 17.45 26.86 -1.37
C SER A 211 16.40 27.80 -2.00
N GLN A 212 16.74 28.55 -3.05
CA GLN A 212 15.81 29.42 -3.78
C GLN A 212 14.95 28.68 -4.83
N ALA A 213 15.18 27.39 -5.09
CA ALA A 213 14.50 26.61 -6.13
C ALA A 213 13.42 25.63 -5.62
N THR A 214 12.88 25.82 -4.40
CA THR A 214 11.90 24.90 -3.78
C THR A 214 10.65 24.67 -4.64
N TRP A 215 10.22 25.67 -5.40
CA TRP A 215 9.07 25.55 -6.31
C TRP A 215 9.39 24.63 -7.52
N VAL A 216 10.62 24.66 -8.04
CA VAL A 216 11.07 23.79 -9.14
C VAL A 216 11.05 22.33 -8.70
N ARG A 217 11.45 22.06 -7.45
CA ARG A 217 11.40 20.73 -6.83
C ARG A 217 9.98 20.15 -6.86
N HIS A 218 9.02 20.88 -6.30
CA HIS A 218 7.64 20.42 -6.22
C HIS A 218 7.00 20.27 -7.59
N ILE A 219 7.29 21.18 -8.55
CA ILE A 219 6.80 21.04 -9.92
C ILE A 219 7.38 19.80 -10.60
N GLY A 220 8.69 19.55 -10.48
CA GLY A 220 9.33 18.35 -11.03
C GLY A 220 8.72 17.07 -10.45
N ALA A 221 8.54 17.04 -9.13
CA ALA A 221 7.90 15.90 -8.44
C ALA A 221 6.44 15.71 -8.86
N LEU A 222 5.67 16.80 -9.03
CA LEU A 222 4.30 16.78 -9.54
C LEU A 222 4.22 16.25 -10.98
N VAL A 223 5.08 16.73 -11.87
CA VAL A 223 5.12 16.28 -13.26
C VAL A 223 5.51 14.80 -13.33
N GLY A 224 6.50 14.37 -12.57
CA GLY A 224 6.89 12.97 -12.48
C GLY A 224 5.76 12.09 -11.96
N ALA A 225 5.09 12.51 -10.88
CA ALA A 225 3.93 11.82 -10.32
C ALA A 225 2.76 11.74 -11.30
N ALA A 226 2.48 12.81 -12.03
CA ALA A 226 1.38 12.86 -12.99
C ALA A 226 1.67 11.94 -14.18
N THR A 227 2.92 11.94 -14.64
CA THR A 227 3.39 11.06 -15.72
C THR A 227 3.26 9.60 -15.30
N ALA A 228 3.87 9.22 -14.17
CA ALA A 228 3.89 7.85 -13.68
C ALA A 228 2.53 7.33 -13.18
N GLY A 229 1.66 8.21 -12.70
CA GLY A 229 0.36 7.87 -12.14
C GLY A 229 -0.79 8.06 -13.12
N LEU A 230 -1.14 9.32 -13.40
CA LEU A 230 -2.37 9.67 -14.12
C LEU A 230 -2.27 9.36 -15.62
N PHE A 231 -1.15 9.69 -16.25
CA PHE A 231 -0.98 9.58 -17.70
C PHE A 231 -0.50 8.20 -18.17
N LEU A 232 0.31 7.50 -17.37
CA LEU A 232 0.69 6.12 -17.63
C LEU A 232 -0.42 5.17 -17.18
N HIS A 233 -1.15 4.59 -18.13
CA HIS A 233 -2.03 3.46 -17.86
C HIS A 233 -1.20 2.18 -17.90
N GLN A 234 -0.67 1.80 -16.73
CA GLN A 234 -0.14 0.45 -16.57
C GLN A 234 -1.33 -0.49 -16.32
N PRO A 235 -1.58 -1.49 -17.18
CA PRO A 235 -2.51 -2.55 -16.83
C PRO A 235 -1.98 -3.26 -15.59
N ALA A 236 -2.79 -3.33 -14.55
CA ALA A 236 -2.50 -4.05 -13.31
C ALA A 236 -3.43 -5.25 -13.17
#